data_AF-A0A942FC13-F1
#
_entry.id   AF-A0A942FC13-F1
#
_cell.length_a   1.000
_cell.length_b   1.000
_cell.length_c   1.000
_cell.angle_alpha   90.00
_cell.angle_beta   90.00
_cell.angle_gamma   90.00
#
_symmetry.space_group_name_H-M   'P 1'
#
loop_
_entity.id
_entity.type
_entity.pdbx_description
1 polymer ?
#
loop_
_entity_poly.entity_id
_entity_poly.type
_entity_poly.pdbx_seq_one_letter_code
_entity_poly.pdbx_strand_id
1 'polypeptide(L)'
;MTSTDLDLGPLSWVKGEIDLALGRAHEALGKYVENPGDSAQLKFARTHLHQAHGALSIVGLDGVTQFSEAVEQLLSDMEVGQVVATS
;
A
#
# COMPACT_ATOMS: atom_id res chain seq x y z
N MET A 1 -41.20 3.58 -7.81
CA MET A 1 -39.98 3.94 -7.06
C MET A 1 -38.94 2.89 -7.38
N THR A 2 -38.14 3.11 -8.41
CA THR A 2 -37.01 2.24 -8.73
C THR A 2 -35.86 2.67 -7.83
N SER A 3 -35.42 1.73 -6.98
CA SER A 3 -34.28 1.89 -6.08
C SER A 3 -33.11 2.50 -6.84
N THR A 4 -32.48 3.53 -6.28
CA THR A 4 -31.20 4.06 -6.75
C THR A 4 -30.19 2.91 -6.67
N ASP A 5 -30.02 2.21 -7.79
CA ASP A 5 -28.90 1.30 -7.99
C ASP A 5 -27.67 2.20 -8.03
N LEU A 6 -27.04 2.37 -6.86
CA LEU A 6 -25.80 3.12 -6.74
C LEU A 6 -24.83 2.44 -7.71
N ASP A 7 -24.32 3.15 -8.72
CA ASP A 7 -23.29 2.63 -9.63
C ASP A 7 -21.98 2.47 -8.83
N LEU A 8 -21.89 1.36 -8.10
CA LEU A 8 -20.76 0.98 -7.26
C LEU A 8 -19.64 0.31 -8.07
N GLY A 9 -19.79 0.18 -9.38
CA GLY A 9 -18.80 -0.44 -10.25
C GLY A 9 -17.41 0.19 -10.08
N PRO A 10 -17.27 1.52 -10.19
CA PRO A 10 -16.01 2.21 -9.95
C PRO A 10 -15.43 1.98 -8.55
N LEU A 11 -16.27 2.02 -7.50
CA LEU A 11 -15.80 1.82 -6.12
C LEU A 11 -15.37 0.37 -5.84
N SER A 12 -16.05 -0.60 -6.44
CA SER A 12 -15.68 -2.02 -6.36
C SER A 12 -14.35 -2.29 -7.06
N TRP A 13 -14.13 -1.65 -8.21
CA TRP A 13 -12.84 -1.72 -8.89
C TRP A 13 -11.72 -1.09 -8.05
N VAL A 14 -11.92 0.13 -7.55
CA VAL A 14 -10.90 0.82 -6.72
C VAL A 14 -10.55 -0.01 -5.49
N LYS A 15 -11.55 -0.60 -4.81
CA LYS A 15 -11.29 -1.52 -3.70
C LYS A 15 -10.41 -2.70 -4.12
N GLY A 16 -10.69 -3.31 -5.27
CA GLY A 16 -9.89 -4.43 -5.80
C GLY A 16 -8.43 -4.06 -6.06
N GLU A 17 -8.17 -2.88 -6.60
CA GLU A 17 -6.81 -2.37 -6.81
C GLU A 17 -6.07 -2.12 -5.48
N ILE A 18 -6.76 -1.54 -4.50
CA ILE A 18 -6.21 -1.33 -3.15
C ILE A 18 -5.85 -2.68 -2.50
N ASP A 19 -6.78 -3.64 -2.51
CA ASP A 19 -6.57 -4.95 -1.90
C ASP A 19 -5.38 -5.68 -2.54
N LEU A 20 -5.27 -5.64 -3.87
CA LEU A 20 -4.19 -6.26 -4.62
C LEU A 20 -2.83 -5.61 -4.31
N ALA A 21 -2.79 -4.29 -4.30
CA ALA A 21 -1.58 -3.53 -4.00
C ALA A 21 -1.09 -3.79 -2.56
N LEU A 22 -1.99 -3.75 -1.58
CA LEU A 22 -1.66 -4.05 -0.19
C LEU A 22 -1.20 -5.51 0.00
N GLY A 23 -1.84 -6.46 -0.67
CA GLY A 23 -1.42 -7.86 -0.64
C GLY A 23 0.01 -8.07 -1.14
N ARG A 24 0.38 -7.40 -2.24
CA ARG A 24 1.74 -7.46 -2.79
C ARG A 24 2.77 -6.77 -1.89
N ALA A 25 2.40 -5.64 -1.29
CA ALA A 25 3.26 -4.96 -0.32
C ALA A 25 3.54 -5.86 0.89
N HIS A 26 2.52 -6.53 1.41
CA HIS A 26 2.64 -7.48 2.51
C HIS A 26 3.54 -8.68 2.16
N GLU A 27 3.36 -9.27 0.97
CA GLU A 27 4.20 -10.38 0.52
C GLU A 27 5.68 -9.98 0.42
N ALA A 28 5.97 -8.80 -0.13
CA ALA A 28 7.34 -8.29 -0.22
C ALA A 28 7.95 -8.05 1.16
N LEU A 29 7.19 -7.49 2.12
CA LEU A 29 7.65 -7.35 3.50
C LEU A 29 7.90 -8.69 4.17
N GLY A 30 7.06 -9.71 3.93
CA GLY A 30 7.30 -11.07 4.41
C GLY A 30 8.64 -11.63 3.92
N LYS A 31 8.95 -11.46 2.63
CA LYS A 31 10.24 -11.86 2.04
C LYS A 31 11.42 -11.10 2.65
N TYR A 32 11.25 -9.81 2.95
CA TYR A 32 12.27 -9.02 3.64
C TYR A 32 12.53 -9.54 5.06
N VAL A 33 11.49 -9.88 5.81
CA VAL A 33 11.64 -10.45 7.18
C VAL A 33 12.40 -11.78 7.14
N GLU A 34 12.15 -12.62 6.13
CA GLU A 34 12.87 -13.88 5.93
C GLU A 34 14.35 -13.68 5.55
N ASN A 35 14.66 -12.61 4.80
CA ASN A 35 16.01 -12.26 4.40
C ASN A 35 16.26 -10.73 4.44
N PRO A 36 16.59 -10.17 5.61
CA PRO A 36 16.76 -8.72 5.78
C PRO A 36 17.91 -8.09 4.97
N GLY A 37 18.78 -8.92 4.38
CA GLY A 37 19.84 -8.48 3.46
C GLY A 37 19.32 -8.12 2.05
N ASP A 38 18.11 -8.52 1.69
CA ASP A 38 17.50 -8.22 0.40
C ASP A 38 16.68 -6.92 0.45
N SER A 39 17.38 -5.79 0.43
CA SER A 39 16.76 -4.45 0.44
C SER A 39 15.87 -4.18 -0.79
N ALA A 40 15.96 -4.97 -1.86
CA ALA A 40 15.06 -4.85 -3.00
C ALA A 40 13.60 -5.16 -2.62
N GLN A 41 13.37 -6.01 -1.61
CA GLN A 41 12.03 -6.30 -1.10
C GLN A 41 11.36 -5.08 -0.45
N LEU A 42 12.10 -4.23 0.26
CA LEU A 42 11.57 -2.98 0.79
C LEU A 42 11.13 -2.03 -0.34
N LYS A 43 11.91 -1.98 -1.42
CA LYS A 43 11.56 -1.20 -2.62
C LYS A 43 10.30 -1.72 -3.30
N PHE A 44 10.13 -3.04 -3.39
CA PHE A 44 8.89 -3.62 -3.90
C PHE A 44 7.69 -3.31 -3.00
N ALA A 45 7.86 -3.45 -1.68
CA ALA A 45 6.82 -3.12 -0.72
C ALA A 45 6.36 -1.66 -0.86
N ARG A 46 7.30 -0.71 -0.91
CA ARG A 46 7.01 0.72 -1.12
C ARG A 46 6.33 0.99 -2.45
N THR A 47 6.79 0.34 -3.53
CA THR A 47 6.18 0.50 -4.87
C THR A 47 4.70 0.08 -4.86
N HIS A 48 4.38 -1.01 -4.17
CA HIS A 48 3.00 -1.48 -4.07
C HIS A 48 2.15 -0.62 -3.12
N LEU A 49 2.71 -0.11 -2.02
CA LEU A 49 2.01 0.88 -1.19
C LEU A 49 1.68 2.15 -1.98
N HIS A 50 2.60 2.61 -2.83
CA HIS A 50 2.34 3.75 -3.71
C HIS A 50 1.17 3.51 -4.69
N GLN A 51 1.00 2.27 -5.17
CA GLN A 51 -0.16 1.89 -5.99
C GLN A 51 -1.46 1.95 -5.18
N ALA A 52 -1.44 1.47 -3.93
CA ALA A 52 -2.58 1.58 -3.02
C ALA A 52 -2.93 3.04 -2.72
N HIS A 53 -1.92 3.89 -2.46
CA HIS A 53 -2.08 5.33 -2.29
C HIS A 53 -2.77 5.97 -3.49
N GLY A 54 -2.29 5.68 -4.71
CA GLY A 54 -2.89 6.20 -5.93
C GLY A 54 -4.37 5.83 -6.06
N ALA A 55 -4.73 4.58 -5.73
CA ALA A 55 -6.10 4.12 -5.73
C ALA A 55 -6.96 4.78 -4.63
N LEU A 56 -6.43 4.94 -3.42
CA LEU A 56 -7.10 5.63 -2.30
C LEU A 56 -7.42 7.10 -2.62
N SER A 57 -6.48 7.78 -3.29
CA SER A 57 -6.64 9.18 -3.71
C SER A 57 -7.76 9.37 -4.74
N ILE A 58 -8.08 8.35 -5.54
CA ILE A 58 -9.24 8.40 -6.47
C ILE A 58 -10.57 8.44 -5.71
N VAL A 59 -10.63 7.85 -4.50
CA VAL A 59 -11.86 7.81 -3.66
C VAL A 59 -11.98 9.05 -2.76
N GLY A 60 -10.92 9.86 -2.62
CA GLY A 60 -10.91 11.03 -1.75
C GLY A 60 -10.87 10.69 -0.25
N LEU A 61 -10.26 9.56 0.12
CA LEU A 61 -10.13 9.13 1.51
C LEU A 61 -8.85 9.69 2.15
N ASP A 62 -8.81 11.01 2.37
CA ASP A 62 -7.62 11.77 2.77
C ASP A 62 -6.88 11.20 3.99
N GLY A 63 -7.61 10.68 4.99
CA GLY A 63 -6.99 10.08 6.18
C GLY A 63 -6.23 8.78 5.90
N VAL A 64 -6.72 7.96 4.98
CA VAL A 64 -6.05 6.70 4.60
C VAL A 64 -4.88 6.97 3.65
N THR A 65 -5.00 8.00 2.82
CA THR A 65 -3.91 8.49 1.95
C THR A 65 -2.71 8.96 2.78
N GLN A 66 -2.93 9.76 3.83
CA GLN A 66 -1.86 10.20 4.76
C GLN A 66 -1.19 9.01 5.47
N PHE A 67 -1.97 8.00 5.86
CA PHE A 67 -1.41 6.79 6.45
C PHE A 67 -0.51 6.03 5.46
N SER A 68 -0.95 5.84 4.22
CA SER A 68 -0.13 5.17 3.18
C SER A 68 1.19 5.91 2.94
N GLU A 69 1.15 7.23 2.87
CA GLU A 69 2.35 8.07 2.71
C GLU A 69 3.33 7.91 3.88
N ALA A 70 2.82 7.88 5.12
CA ALA A 70 3.66 7.64 6.29
C ALA A 70 4.33 6.26 6.26
N VAL A 71 3.64 5.22 5.79
CA VAL A 71 4.22 3.88 5.64
C VAL A 71 5.25 3.86 4.51
N GLU A 72 5.00 4.52 3.37
CA GLU A 72 5.99 4.65 2.29
C GLU A 72 7.28 5.33 2.76
N GLN A 73 7.16 6.39 3.57
CA GLN A 73 8.30 7.08 4.16
C GLN A 73 9.07 6.16 5.11
N LEU A 74 8.37 5.44 6.00
CA LEU A 74 9.00 4.47 6.91
C LEU A 74 9.81 3.42 6.14
N LEU A 75 9.26 2.86 5.07
CA LEU A 75 9.97 1.88 4.25
C LEU A 75 11.18 2.49 3.56
N SER A 76 11.08 3.73 3.07
CA SER A 76 12.21 4.46 2.53
C SER A 76 13.32 4.66 3.56
N ASP A 77 12.96 4.99 4.80
CA ASP A 77 13.91 5.19 5.90
C ASP A 77 14.60 3.87 6.30
N MET A 78 13.88 2.76 6.22
CA MET A 78 14.45 1.42 6.38
C MET A 78 15.42 1.06 5.24
N GLU A 79 15.08 1.39 3.99
CA GLU A 79 15.96 1.15 2.83
C GLU A 79 17.31 1.85 2.98
N VAL A 80 17.32 3.09 3.49
CA VAL A 80 18.55 3.88 3.68
C VAL A 80 19.24 3.62 5.03
N GLY A 81 18.71 2.70 5.84
CA GLY A 81 19.27 2.32 7.14
C GLY A 81 19.11 3.38 8.24
N GLN A 82 18.19 4.32 8.08
CA GLN A 82 17.84 5.31 9.12
C GLN A 82 16.96 4.69 10.22
N VAL A 83 16.17 3.68 9.87
CA VAL A 83 15.32 2.92 10.80
C VAL A 83 15.65 1.44 10.70
N VAL A 84 15.84 0.79 11.85
CA VAL A 84 16.09 -0.66 11.91
C VAL A 84 14.76 -1.39 11.96
N ALA A 85 14.61 -2.42 11.11
CA ALA A 85 13.47 -3.33 11.19
C ALA A 85 13.41 -3.96 12.58
N THR A 86 12.35 -3.67 13.33
CA THR A 86 12.13 -4.27 14.65
C THR A 86 11.41 -5.59 14.46
N SER A 87 11.97 -6.66 15.05
CA SER A 87 11.40 -8.02 15.04
C SER A 87 10.32 -8.20 16.09
#